data_AF-K0FA05-F1
#
_entry.id   AF-K0FA05-F1
#
_cell.length_a   1.000
_cell.length_b   1.000
_cell.length_c   1.000
_cell.angle_alpha   90.00
_cell.angle_beta   90.00
_cell.angle_gamma   90.00
#
_symmetry.space_group_name_H-M   'P 1'
#
loop_
_entity.id
_entity.type
_entity.pdbx_description
1 polymer ?
#
loop_
_entity_poly.entity_id
_entity_poly.type
_entity_poly.pdbx_seq_one_letter_code
_entity_poly.pdbx_strand_id
1 'polypeptide(L)'
;MQVDYGRAEIQAFNQAAGAGELEFDKEAVREVVRAYDLLIDGLVAEQQNIKSILNLAGFGGFGSAQQLATGFSNKANQLFDVLTQFIEGAIRLQEAYLRAGQMYEEADQKNAAALRFVGESDGLTA
;
A
#
# COMPACT_ATOMS: atom_id res chain seq x y z
N MET A 1 9.56 3.14 -8.88
CA MET A 1 8.96 2.49 -10.08
C MET A 1 7.45 2.61 -9.98
N GLN A 2 6.73 2.99 -11.04
CA GLN A 2 5.26 3.02 -10.98
C GLN A 2 4.68 1.66 -11.35
N VAL A 3 3.87 1.07 -10.47
CA VAL A 3 3.15 -0.18 -10.75
C VAL A 3 1.69 0.15 -10.98
N ASP A 4 1.12 -0.41 -12.04
CA ASP A 4 -0.33 -0.40 -12.20
C ASP A 4 -0.95 -1.45 -11.28
N TYR A 5 -1.44 -0.99 -10.13
CA TYR A 5 -2.17 -1.81 -9.17
C TYR A 5 -3.70 -1.69 -9.34
N GLY A 6 -4.17 -1.17 -10.48
CA GLY A 6 -5.60 -0.95 -10.72
C GLY A 6 -6.12 0.36 -10.15
N ARG A 7 -5.32 1.43 -10.20
CA ARG A 7 -5.69 2.75 -9.63
C ARG A 7 -7.00 3.28 -10.20
N ALA A 8 -7.18 3.15 -11.51
CA ALA A 8 -8.36 3.63 -12.20
C ALA A 8 -9.61 2.82 -11.80
N GLU A 9 -9.46 1.51 -11.65
CA GLU A 9 -10.52 0.58 -11.24
C GLU A 9 -10.92 0.83 -9.78
N ILE A 10 -9.96 1.05 -8.89
CA ILE A 10 -10.22 1.42 -7.49
C ILE A 10 -10.97 2.75 -7.42
N GLN A 11 -10.55 3.74 -8.22
CA GLN A 11 -11.24 5.02 -8.29
C GLN A 11 -12.68 4.88 -8.82
N ALA A 12 -12.87 4.10 -9.89
CA ALA A 12 -14.19 3.82 -10.45
C ALA A 12 -15.09 3.10 -9.44
N PHE A 13 -14.55 2.11 -8.72
CA PHE A 13 -15.28 1.41 -7.66
C PHE A 13 -15.69 2.38 -6.54
N ASN A 14 -14.77 3.22 -6.07
CA ASN A 14 -15.07 4.21 -5.03
C ASN A 14 -16.17 5.20 -5.48
N GLN A 15 -16.13 5.65 -6.74
CA GLN A 15 -17.17 6.51 -7.33
C GLN A 15 -18.54 5.81 -7.39
N ALA A 16 -18.60 4.59 -7.92
CA ALA A 16 -19.84 3.82 -8.00
C ALA A 16 -20.45 3.54 -6.60
N ALA A 17 -19.59 3.19 -5.64
CA ALA A 17 -19.99 2.98 -4.24
C ALA A 17 -20.51 4.28 -3.59
N GLY A 18 -19.82 5.41 -3.80
CA GLY A 18 -20.24 6.72 -3.29
C GLY A 18 -21.53 7.25 -3.94
N ALA A 19 -21.82 6.85 -5.17
CA ALA A 19 -23.05 7.18 -5.88
C ALA A 19 -24.24 6.27 -5.50
N GLY A 20 -24.00 5.21 -4.72
CA GLY A 20 -25.02 4.22 -4.36
C GLY A 20 -25.36 3.24 -5.50
N GLU A 21 -24.52 3.16 -6.54
CA GLU A 21 -24.73 2.21 -7.65
C GLU A 21 -24.33 0.78 -7.27
N LEU A 22 -23.51 0.64 -6.23
CA LEU A 22 -23.06 -0.64 -5.70
C LEU A 22 -23.22 -0.62 -4.18
N GLU A 23 -24.03 -1.55 -3.68
CA GLU A 23 -24.28 -1.72 -2.26
C GLU A 23 -23.93 -3.14 -1.80
N PHE A 24 -23.31 -3.22 -0.63
CA PHE A 24 -22.96 -4.48 0.02
C PHE A 24 -23.53 -4.55 1.44
N ASP A 25 -23.73 -5.78 1.92
CA ASP A 25 -24.10 -6.03 3.31
C ASP A 25 -23.02 -5.50 4.27
N LYS A 26 -23.44 -4.86 5.38
CA LYS A 26 -22.53 -4.22 6.34
C LYS A 26 -21.61 -5.21 7.04
N GLU A 27 -22.09 -6.41 7.37
CA GLU A 27 -21.24 -7.42 8.02
C GLU A 27 -20.21 -7.94 7.02
N ALA A 28 -20.61 -8.18 5.77
CA ALA A 28 -19.68 -8.56 4.71
C ALA A 28 -18.59 -7.50 4.49
N VAL A 29 -18.96 -6.21 4.50
CA VAL A 29 -18.00 -5.10 4.39
C VAL A 29 -17.01 -5.10 5.55
N ARG A 30 -17.46 -5.31 6.80
CA ARG A 30 -16.55 -5.37 7.96
C ARG A 30 -15.54 -6.51 7.84
N GLU A 31 -15.97 -7.68 7.39
CA GLU A 31 -15.07 -8.81 7.18
C GLU A 31 -14.05 -8.55 6.07
N VAL A 32 -14.47 -7.92 4.96
CA VAL A 32 -13.55 -7.51 3.89
C VAL A 32 -12.54 -6.48 4.39
N VAL A 33 -12.99 -5.45 5.11
CA VAL A 33 -12.10 -4.42 5.68
C VAL A 33 -11.07 -5.05 6.61
N ARG A 34 -11.49 -5.99 7.46
CA ARG A 34 -10.59 -6.73 8.36
C ARG A 34 -9.56 -7.55 7.59
N ALA A 35 -9.95 -8.20 6.48
CA ALA A 35 -9.01 -8.93 5.64
C ALA A 35 -7.96 -8.00 5.02
N TYR A 36 -8.36 -6.79 4.60
CA TYR A 36 -7.42 -5.78 4.13
C TYR A 36 -6.52 -5.22 5.23
N ASP A 37 -7.01 -5.06 6.47
CA ASP A 37 -6.16 -4.63 7.59
C ASP A 37 -5.01 -5.64 7.81
N LEU A 38 -5.32 -6.95 7.81
CA LEU A 38 -4.30 -8.00 7.93
C LEU A 38 -3.31 -8.01 6.76
N LEU A 39 -3.80 -7.77 5.54
CA LEU A 39 -2.94 -7.66 4.36
C LEU A 39 -2.00 -6.46 4.48
N ILE A 40 -2.52 -5.29 4.86
CA ILE A 40 -1.76 -4.05 5.02
C ILE A 40 -0.68 -4.23 6.10
N ASP A 41 -1.03 -4.81 7.24
CA ASP A 41 -0.07 -5.09 8.32
C ASP A 41 1.09 -5.98 7.82
N GLY A 42 0.79 -7.02 7.03
CA GLY A 42 1.80 -7.88 6.43
C GLY A 42 2.70 -7.15 5.43
N LEU A 43 2.13 -6.27 4.58
CA LEU A 43 2.90 -5.49 3.61
C LEU A 43 3.79 -4.43 4.29
N VAL A 44 3.29 -3.79 5.35
CA VAL A 44 4.07 -2.83 6.16
C VAL A 44 5.23 -3.54 6.86
N ALA A 45 5.01 -4.73 7.42
CA ALA A 45 6.08 -5.52 8.04
C ALA A 45 7.18 -5.87 7.01
N GLU A 46 6.79 -6.27 5.80
CA GLU A 46 7.76 -6.57 4.73
C GLU A 46 8.54 -5.31 4.30
N GLN A 47 7.85 -4.18 4.21
CA GLN A 47 8.47 -2.89 3.90
C GLN A 47 9.57 -2.52 4.93
N GLN A 48 9.33 -2.80 6.21
CA GLN A 48 10.31 -2.59 7.28
C GLN A 48 11.48 -3.58 7.20
N ASN A 49 11.21 -4.85 6.87
CA ASN A 49 12.25 -5.88 6.70
C ASN A 49 13.24 -5.51 5.58
N ILE A 50 12.75 -5.05 4.44
CA ILE A 50 13.60 -4.64 3.29
C ILE A 50 14.60 -3.56 3.70
N LYS A 51 14.16 -2.57 4.48
CA LYS A 51 15.03 -1.50 5.00
C LYS A 51 16.15 -2.02 5.90
N SER A 52 15.88 -3.07 6.69
CA SER A 52 16.91 -3.69 7.53
C SER A 52 17.98 -4.42 6.71
N ILE A 53 17.58 -5.07 5.60
CA ILE A 53 18.49 -5.84 4.74
C ILE A 53 19.41 -4.91 3.94
N LEU A 54 18.89 -3.75 3.51
CA LEU A 54 19.67 -2.73 2.81
C LEU A 54 20.92 -2.27 3.56
N ASN A 55 20.91 -2.33 4.90
CA ASN A 55 22.02 -1.92 5.75
C ASN A 55 23.11 -3.00 5.92
N LEU A 56 22.85 -4.25 5.52
CA LEU A 56 23.80 -5.35 5.68
C LEU A 56 24.79 -5.35 4.50
N ALA A 57 25.84 -4.57 4.64
CA ALA A 57 27.02 -4.59 3.75
C ALA A 57 27.72 -5.96 3.83
N GLY A 58 27.40 -6.88 2.90
CA GLY A 58 27.92 -8.25 2.91
C GLY A 58 28.63 -8.73 1.64
N PHE A 59 28.70 -7.92 0.58
CA PHE A 59 29.20 -8.40 -0.72
C PHE A 59 30.73 -8.52 -0.80
N GLY A 60 31.50 -7.94 0.13
CA GLY A 60 32.96 -7.93 0.12
C GLY A 60 33.57 -6.70 -0.58
N GLY A 61 34.91 -6.60 -0.57
CA GLY A 61 35.66 -5.39 -0.96
C GLY A 61 36.09 -5.28 -2.43
N PHE A 62 35.75 -6.25 -3.28
CA PHE A 62 36.09 -6.21 -4.71
C PHE A 62 35.15 -5.29 -5.49
N GLY A 63 35.62 -4.70 -6.60
CA GLY A 63 34.78 -3.82 -7.42
C GLY A 63 33.48 -4.48 -7.94
N SER A 64 33.53 -5.77 -8.30
CA SER A 64 32.34 -6.53 -8.71
C SER A 64 31.34 -6.75 -7.57
N ALA A 65 31.83 -6.96 -6.35
CA ALA A 65 31.01 -7.07 -5.16
C ALA A 65 30.26 -5.77 -4.84
N GLN A 66 30.93 -4.62 -4.99
CA GLN A 66 30.31 -3.31 -4.82
C GLN A 66 29.20 -3.06 -5.85
N GLN A 67 29.43 -3.42 -7.12
CA GLN A 67 28.40 -3.32 -8.16
C GLN A 67 27.17 -4.17 -7.86
N LEU A 68 27.37 -5.39 -7.35
CA LEU A 68 26.26 -6.25 -6.91
C LEU A 68 25.51 -5.63 -5.74
N ALA A 69 26.23 -5.12 -4.72
CA ALA A 69 25.62 -4.45 -3.58
C ALA A 69 24.72 -3.30 -4.02
N THR A 70 25.21 -2.41 -4.88
CA THR A 70 24.42 -1.31 -5.46
C THR A 70 23.19 -1.83 -6.22
N GLY A 71 23.35 -2.89 -7.01
CA GLY A 71 22.23 -3.49 -7.75
C GLY A 71 21.12 -4.03 -6.85
N PHE A 72 21.48 -4.74 -5.77
CA PHE A 72 20.52 -5.22 -4.78
C PHE A 72 19.90 -4.07 -3.98
N SER A 73 20.67 -3.04 -3.64
CA SER A 73 20.13 -1.86 -2.97
C SER A 73 19.07 -1.17 -3.81
N ASN A 74 19.32 -1.00 -5.11
CA ASN A 74 18.35 -0.43 -6.03
C ASN A 74 17.08 -1.28 -6.14
N LYS A 75 17.21 -2.62 -6.17
CA LYS A 75 16.06 -3.54 -6.21
C LYS A 75 15.21 -3.48 -4.94
N ALA A 76 15.85 -3.38 -3.78
CA ALA A 76 15.14 -3.25 -2.52
C ALA A 76 14.40 -1.91 -2.42
N ASN A 77 15.00 -0.80 -2.88
CA ASN A 77 14.28 0.48 -3.00
C ASN A 77 13.09 0.39 -3.97
N GLN A 78 13.27 -0.29 -5.11
CA GLN A 78 12.15 -0.54 -6.04
C GLN A 78 11.03 -1.34 -5.37
N LEU A 79 11.35 -2.42 -4.66
CA LEU A 79 10.35 -3.21 -3.94
C LEU A 79 9.65 -2.39 -2.86
N PHE A 80 10.38 -1.54 -2.13
CA PHE A 80 9.81 -0.60 -1.16
C PHE A 80 8.76 0.32 -1.83
N ASP A 81 9.08 0.92 -2.98
CA ASP A 81 8.14 1.76 -3.74
C ASP A 81 6.88 0.98 -4.15
N VAL A 82 7.06 -0.27 -4.59
CA VAL A 82 5.95 -1.13 -5.03
C VAL A 82 5.04 -1.46 -3.85
N LEU A 83 5.58 -1.90 -2.72
CA LEU A 83 4.80 -2.20 -1.52
C LEU A 83 4.02 -0.97 -1.03
N THR A 84 4.64 0.20 -1.08
CA THR A 84 3.99 1.48 -0.74
C THR A 84 2.74 1.71 -1.61
N GLN A 85 2.86 1.54 -2.92
CA GLN A 85 1.72 1.67 -3.85
C GLN A 85 0.62 0.64 -3.59
N PHE A 86 0.97 -0.61 -3.27
CA PHE A 86 -0.01 -1.64 -2.93
C PHE A 86 -0.74 -1.34 -1.61
N ILE A 87 -0.04 -0.83 -0.59
CA ILE A 87 -0.65 -0.42 0.68
C ILE A 87 -1.64 0.73 0.46
N GLU A 88 -1.25 1.75 -0.32
CA GLU A 88 -2.17 2.84 -0.69
C GLU A 88 -3.43 2.29 -1.39
N GLY A 89 -3.26 1.40 -2.38
CA GLY A 89 -4.37 0.77 -3.08
C GLY A 89 -5.29 -0.04 -2.17
N ALA A 90 -4.72 -0.80 -1.24
CA ALA A 90 -5.47 -1.57 -0.24
C ALA A 90 -6.31 -0.66 0.67
N ILE A 91 -5.77 0.46 1.16
CA ILE A 91 -6.52 1.42 1.97
C ILE A 91 -7.67 2.05 1.17
N ARG A 92 -7.43 2.39 -0.10
CA ARG A 92 -8.47 2.94 -0.99
C ARG A 92 -9.57 1.93 -1.32
N LEU A 93 -9.24 0.64 -1.40
CA LEU A 93 -10.23 -0.43 -1.52
C LEU A 93 -11.08 -0.56 -0.25
N GLN A 94 -10.47 -0.48 0.94
CA GLN A 94 -11.23 -0.43 2.20
C GLN A 94 -12.24 0.72 2.19
N GLU A 95 -11.83 1.91 1.78
CA GLU A 95 -12.73 3.07 1.62
C GLU A 95 -13.90 2.77 0.68
N ALA A 96 -13.63 2.20 -0.51
CA ALA A 96 -14.68 1.88 -1.48
C ALA A 96 -15.68 0.85 -0.95
N TYR A 97 -15.21 -0.21 -0.27
CA TYR A 97 -16.10 -1.17 0.39
C TYR A 97 -16.92 -0.55 1.51
N LEU A 98 -16.34 0.35 2.32
CA LEU A 98 -17.06 1.06 3.37
C LEU A 98 -18.15 1.97 2.80
N ARG A 99 -17.88 2.69 1.70
CA ARG A 99 -18.90 3.46 0.97
C ARG A 99 -20.03 2.56 0.45
N ALA A 100 -19.69 1.40 -0.12
CA ALA A 100 -20.68 0.43 -0.60
C ALA A 100 -21.51 -0.18 0.55
N GLY A 101 -20.99 -0.20 1.79
CA GLY A 101 -21.74 -0.57 2.99
C GLY A 101 -22.49 0.60 3.65
N GLN A 102 -22.51 1.79 3.03
CA GLN A 102 -23.04 3.03 3.61
C GLN A 102 -22.40 3.39 4.97
N MET A 103 -21.15 2.98 5.20
CA MET A 103 -20.34 3.23 6.39
C MET A 103 -19.43 4.44 6.14
N TYR A 104 -20.05 5.61 5.95
CA TYR A 104 -19.36 6.80 5.40
C TYR A 104 -18.34 7.40 6.36
N GLU A 105 -18.58 7.36 7.68
CA GLU A 105 -17.63 7.88 8.67
C GLU A 105 -16.33 7.06 8.68
N GLU A 106 -16.46 5.74 8.67
CA GLU A 106 -15.31 4.83 8.57
C GLU A 106 -14.60 4.96 7.21
N ALA A 107 -15.34 5.19 6.13
CA ALA A 107 -14.75 5.45 4.82
C ALA A 107 -13.89 6.73 4.84
N ASP A 108 -14.39 7.82 5.42
CA ASP A 108 -13.64 9.07 5.52
C ASP A 108 -12.39 8.93 6.39
N GLN A 109 -12.44 8.09 7.45
CA GLN A 109 -11.25 7.74 8.23
C GLN A 109 -10.20 7.00 7.40
N LYS A 110 -10.62 6.07 6.52
CA LYS A 110 -9.69 5.37 5.60
C LYS A 110 -9.12 6.30 4.54
N ASN A 111 -9.91 7.24 3.99
CA ASN A 111 -9.38 8.28 3.10
C ASN A 111 -8.31 9.14 3.81
N ALA A 112 -8.58 9.59 5.04
CA ALA A 112 -7.60 10.34 5.83
C ALA A 112 -6.35 9.50 6.16
N ALA A 113 -6.50 8.19 6.37
CA ALA A 113 -5.36 7.28 6.55
C ALA A 113 -4.53 7.15 5.26
N ALA A 114 -5.16 7.02 4.10
CA ALA A 114 -4.46 6.98 2.81
C ALA A 114 -3.67 8.27 2.55
N LEU A 115 -4.26 9.44 2.81
CA LEU A 115 -3.58 10.73 2.63
C LEU A 115 -2.37 10.87 3.57
N ARG A 116 -2.50 10.46 4.84
CA ARG A 116 -1.38 10.45 5.78
C ARG A 116 -0.29 9.48 5.33
N PHE A 117 -0.66 8.27 4.93
CA PHE A 117 0.27 7.25 4.48
C PHE A 117 1.09 7.74 3.26
N VAL A 118 0.43 8.34 2.27
CA VAL A 118 1.11 8.91 1.09
C VAL A 118 2.06 10.05 1.51
N GLY A 119 1.60 10.97 2.36
CA GLY A 119 2.44 12.07 2.85
C GLY A 119 3.66 11.61 3.66
N GLU A 120 3.50 10.56 4.47
CA GLU A 120 4.61 9.94 5.22
C GLU A 120 5.56 9.18 4.29
N SER A 121 5.05 8.49 3.27
CA SER A 121 5.88 7.76 2.31
C SER A 121 6.68 8.68 1.40
N ASP A 122 6.11 9.80 0.97
CA ASP A 122 6.81 10.81 0.16
C ASP A 122 7.97 11.41 0.97
N GLY A 123 7.72 11.75 2.25
CA GLY A 123 8.76 12.24 3.16
C GLY A 123 9.86 11.22 3.49
N LEU A 124 9.60 9.94 3.29
CA LEU A 124 10.56 8.85 3.52
C LEU A 124 11.52 8.61 2.33
N THR A 125 11.17 9.16 1.16
CA THR A 125 11.99 9.08 -0.07
C THR A 125 12.81 10.34 -0.35
N ALA A 126 12.55 11.43 0.38
CA ALA A 126 13.30 12.70 0.33
C ALA A 126 14.55 12.68 1.21
#